data_AF-A0A919BQF0-F1
#
_entry.id   AF-A0A919BQF0-F1
#
_cell.length_a   1.000
_cell.length_b   1.000
_cell.length_c   1.000
_cell.angle_alpha   90.00
_cell.angle_beta   90.00
_cell.angle_gamma   90.00
#
_symmetry.space_group_name_H-M   'P 1'
#
loop_
_entity.id
_entity.type
_entity.pdbx_description
1 polymer ?
#
loop_
_entity_poly.entity_id
_entity_poly.type
_entity_poly.pdbx_seq_one_letter_code
_entity_poly.pdbx_strand_id
1 'polypeptide(L)'
;MPLITEYSTNARPGYRLVEVYDSDAFLGDDESLQQSRTQVVAGNGYHLYLQTSQPDIEVQVTIRIWDTPQRPPEDAEGTVPVSLESETGQLVVNQLTFGPAGVMDLPRTGVYNGHAAWSGREATAGYYNTCIQRGAEEQWDAEQIGAAWRQCPTTEQYSLDLWFVRESEPEDDWDE
;
A
#
# COMPACT_ATOMS: atom_id res chain seq x y z
N MET A 1 19.56 11.27 9.21
CA MET A 1 19.52 9.82 9.52
C MET A 1 19.48 9.08 8.19
N PRO A 2 20.21 7.98 8.01
CA PRO A 2 20.32 7.37 6.69
C PRO A 2 19.07 6.54 6.37
N LEU A 3 18.47 6.86 5.22
CA LEU A 3 17.64 5.93 4.47
C LEU A 3 18.54 4.75 4.06
N ILE A 4 18.13 3.52 4.40
CA ILE A 4 18.89 2.31 4.06
C ILE A 4 18.56 1.91 2.62
N THR A 5 17.26 1.84 2.30
CA THR A 5 16.78 1.47 0.97
C THR A 5 15.38 2.02 0.73
N GLU A 6 15.05 2.24 -0.53
CA GLU A 6 13.73 2.68 -0.99
C GLU A 6 13.32 1.86 -2.21
N TYR A 7 12.05 1.49 -2.24
CA TYR A 7 11.39 0.86 -3.36
C TYR A 7 10.12 1.63 -3.69
N SER A 8 9.79 1.77 -4.97
CA SER A 8 8.52 2.36 -5.40
C SER A 8 7.97 1.60 -6.60
N THR A 9 6.67 1.34 -6.60
CA THR A 9 5.95 0.75 -7.73
C THR A 9 4.58 1.38 -7.89
N ASN A 10 4.05 1.31 -9.11
CA ASN A 10 2.66 1.65 -9.37
C ASN A 10 1.80 0.40 -9.26
N ALA A 11 0.67 0.51 -8.59
CA ALA A 11 -0.29 -0.56 -8.42
C ALA A 11 -1.66 -0.11 -8.91
N ARG A 12 -2.29 -0.92 -9.75
CA ARG A 12 -3.72 -0.77 -10.04
C ARG A 12 -4.54 -1.36 -8.90
N PRO A 13 -5.40 -0.58 -8.23
CA PRO A 13 -6.13 -1.05 -7.07
C PRO A 13 -7.20 -2.09 -7.43
N GLY A 14 -7.06 -3.33 -6.95
CA GLY A 14 -8.06 -4.38 -7.09
C GLY A 14 -9.13 -4.22 -6.01
N TYR A 15 -10.41 -4.11 -6.37
CA TYR A 15 -11.50 -3.84 -5.40
C TYR A 15 -11.24 -2.61 -4.49
N ARG A 16 -10.56 -1.59 -5.02
CA ARG A 16 -10.11 -0.41 -4.27
C ARG A 16 -9.08 -0.70 -3.18
N LEU A 17 -8.30 -1.76 -3.34
CA LEU A 17 -7.28 -2.18 -2.39
C LEU A 17 -5.95 -2.42 -3.11
N VAL A 18 -4.88 -2.12 -2.38
CA VAL A 18 -3.53 -2.59 -2.64
C VAL A 18 -3.01 -3.22 -1.35
N GLU A 19 -2.25 -4.29 -1.48
CA GLU A 19 -1.78 -5.09 -0.35
C GLU A 19 -0.25 -4.99 -0.24
N VAL A 20 0.26 -4.98 0.99
CA VAL A 20 1.69 -5.13 1.27
C VAL A 20 1.87 -6.19 2.34
N TYR A 21 2.57 -7.28 2.03
CA TYR A 21 2.76 -8.41 2.93
C TYR A 21 4.10 -9.10 2.68
N ASP A 22 4.57 -9.91 3.64
CA ASP A 22 5.71 -10.81 3.42
C ASP A 22 5.34 -11.94 2.45
N SER A 23 6.24 -12.35 1.56
CA SER A 23 5.95 -13.34 0.52
C SER A 23 5.35 -14.68 1.00
N ASP A 24 5.54 -15.07 2.25
CA ASP A 24 4.95 -16.28 2.86
C ASP A 24 3.70 -16.03 3.72
N ALA A 25 3.30 -14.78 3.91
CA ALA A 25 2.21 -14.42 4.83
C ALA A 25 0.89 -15.09 4.42
N PHE A 26 0.17 -15.62 5.41
CA PHE A 26 -1.15 -16.20 5.20
C PHE A 26 -2.18 -15.11 4.83
N LEU A 27 -2.68 -15.16 3.59
CA LEU A 27 -3.67 -14.21 3.08
C LEU A 27 -5.09 -14.64 3.49
N GLY A 28 -5.76 -13.86 4.35
CA GLY A 28 -7.17 -14.17 4.69
C GLY A 28 -7.76 -13.45 5.90
N ASP A 29 -7.24 -12.29 6.31
CA ASP A 29 -7.76 -11.59 7.50
C ASP A 29 -8.86 -10.58 7.15
N ASP A 30 -10.11 -11.04 7.28
CA ASP A 30 -11.31 -10.24 7.09
C ASP A 30 -11.41 -9.04 8.07
N GLU A 31 -10.79 -9.09 9.24
CA GLU A 31 -10.87 -8.01 10.24
C GLU A 31 -10.02 -6.81 9.80
N SER A 32 -8.75 -7.04 9.49
CA SER A 32 -7.84 -6.00 8.98
C SER A 32 -8.37 -5.36 7.69
N LEU A 33 -8.97 -6.17 6.81
CA LEU A 33 -9.63 -5.70 5.60
C LEU A 33 -10.83 -4.79 5.90
N GLN A 34 -11.62 -5.08 6.93
CA GLN A 34 -12.73 -4.19 7.34
C GLN A 34 -12.21 -2.90 7.97
N GLN A 35 -11.15 -2.97 8.79
CA GLN A 35 -10.58 -1.80 9.44
C GLN A 35 -10.00 -0.80 8.43
N SER A 36 -9.33 -1.28 7.37
CA SER A 36 -8.73 -0.41 6.33
C SER A 36 -9.77 0.48 5.63
N ARG A 37 -11.03 0.03 5.53
CA ARG A 37 -12.14 0.83 4.97
C ARG A 37 -12.42 2.11 5.77
N THR A 38 -12.08 2.11 7.04
CA THR A 38 -12.27 3.27 7.95
C THR A 38 -10.97 4.03 8.23
N GLN A 39 -9.84 3.32 8.29
CA GLN A 39 -8.54 3.89 8.68
C GLN A 39 -7.62 4.18 7.50
N VAL A 40 -8.06 3.88 6.27
CA VAL A 40 -7.30 3.97 5.02
C VAL A 40 -6.18 2.92 4.92
N VAL A 41 -5.43 2.69 5.99
CA VAL A 41 -4.46 1.61 6.11
C VAL A 41 -4.72 0.82 7.38
N ALA A 42 -4.74 -0.51 7.30
CA ALA A 42 -4.83 -1.39 8.46
C ALA A 42 -4.13 -2.72 8.18
N GLY A 43 -3.72 -3.41 9.23
CA GLY A 43 -3.08 -4.71 9.11
C GLY A 43 -2.90 -5.43 10.44
N ASN A 44 -2.53 -6.70 10.37
CA ASN A 44 -2.44 -7.62 11.51
C ASN A 44 -1.01 -7.91 11.96
N GLY A 45 -0.04 -7.17 11.44
CA GLY A 45 1.38 -7.44 11.69
C GLY A 45 2.06 -8.24 10.59
N TYR A 46 1.34 -8.94 9.70
CA TYR A 46 1.94 -9.68 8.57
C TYR A 46 1.49 -9.13 7.21
N HIS A 47 0.34 -8.46 7.21
CA HIS A 47 -0.30 -7.97 6.01
C HIS A 47 -0.91 -6.59 6.26
N LEU A 48 -0.62 -5.62 5.39
CA LEU A 48 -1.21 -4.30 5.34
C LEU A 48 -2.13 -4.16 4.12
N TYR A 49 -3.34 -3.66 4.36
CA TYR A 49 -4.31 -3.27 3.34
C TYR A 49 -4.32 -1.76 3.18
N LEU A 50 -4.12 -1.28 1.94
CA LEU A 50 -4.16 0.12 1.54
C LEU A 50 -5.46 0.39 0.76
N GLN A 51 -6.40 1.12 1.38
CA GLN A 51 -7.71 1.41 0.84
C GLN A 51 -7.74 2.72 0.05
N THR A 52 -7.84 2.61 -1.27
CA THR A 52 -8.07 3.77 -2.15
C THR A 52 -9.55 4.19 -2.19
N SER A 53 -9.77 5.48 -2.49
CA SER A 53 -11.10 6.04 -2.76
C SER A 53 -11.60 5.77 -4.18
N GLN A 54 -10.73 5.35 -5.10
CA GLN A 54 -11.04 5.14 -6.51
C GLN A 54 -10.53 3.77 -7.01
N PRO A 55 -11.18 3.12 -7.98
CA PRO A 55 -10.87 1.73 -8.33
C PRO A 55 -9.95 1.52 -9.55
N ASP A 56 -9.57 2.55 -10.30
CA ASP A 56 -9.04 2.37 -11.66
C ASP A 56 -7.73 3.08 -11.96
N ILE A 57 -7.52 4.28 -11.40
CA ILE A 57 -6.30 5.05 -11.59
C ILE A 57 -5.21 4.38 -10.75
N GLU A 58 -4.03 4.18 -11.34
CA GLU A 58 -2.88 3.62 -10.63
C GLU A 58 -2.51 4.49 -9.42
N VAL A 59 -2.21 3.83 -8.31
CA VAL A 59 -1.66 4.46 -7.11
C VAL A 59 -0.17 4.14 -7.03
N GLN A 60 0.62 5.04 -6.44
CA GLN A 60 2.02 4.77 -6.15
C GLN A 60 2.17 4.23 -4.74
N VAL A 61 2.90 3.12 -4.59
CA VAL A 61 3.29 2.58 -3.28
C VAL A 61 4.81 2.71 -3.15
N THR A 62 5.24 3.40 -2.09
CA THR A 62 6.65 3.61 -1.76
C THR A 62 6.96 2.96 -0.42
N ILE A 63 7.96 2.09 -0.38
CA ILE A 63 8.45 1.44 0.85
C ILE A 63 9.85 1.97 1.12
N ARG A 64 10.07 2.52 2.31
CA ARG A 64 11.36 3.07 2.77
C ARG A 64 11.79 2.38 4.04
N ILE A 65 13.01 1.85 4.04
CA ILE A 65 13.61 1.26 5.23
C ILE A 65 14.62 2.24 5.81
N TRP A 66 14.40 2.60 7.06
CA TRP A 66 15.22 3.54 7.81
C TRP A 66 16.03 2.82 8.89
N ASP A 67 17.18 3.39 9.20
CA ASP A 67 18.04 2.88 10.28
C ASP A 67 17.50 3.22 11.68
N THR A 68 16.61 4.21 11.78
CA THR A 68 16.06 4.70 13.05
C THR A 68 14.59 5.10 12.90
N PRO A 69 13.82 5.17 14.00
CA PRO A 69 12.43 5.62 13.96
C PRO A 69 12.25 6.98 13.29
N GLN A 70 11.31 7.05 12.34
CA GLN A 70 10.95 8.28 11.64
C GLN A 70 9.65 8.86 12.16
N ARG A 71 9.54 10.19 12.10
CA ARG A 71 8.25 10.86 12.30
C ARG A 71 7.43 10.75 11.02
N PRO A 72 6.09 10.67 11.12
CA PRO A 72 5.24 10.75 9.95
C PRO A 72 5.45 12.08 9.20
N PRO A 73 5.27 12.10 7.86
CA PRO A 73 5.32 13.33 7.07
C PRO A 73 4.28 14.35 7.56
N GLU A 74 4.64 15.63 7.65
CA GLU A 74 3.74 16.70 8.11
C GLU A 74 2.71 17.11 7.04
N ASP A 75 3.00 16.84 5.77
CA ASP A 75 2.20 17.20 4.60
C ASP A 75 1.31 16.05 4.09
N ALA A 76 1.28 14.92 4.79
CA ALA A 76 0.40 13.80 4.47
C ALA A 76 -1.08 14.15 4.73
N GLU A 77 -1.98 13.63 3.90
CA GLU A 77 -3.44 13.72 4.12
C GLU A 77 -3.87 12.94 5.36
N GLY A 78 -3.13 11.87 5.68
CA GLY A 78 -3.29 11.13 6.92
C GLY A 78 -2.18 10.13 7.11
N THR A 79 -2.04 9.67 8.36
CA THR A 79 -1.00 8.74 8.77
C THR A 79 -1.52 7.76 9.82
N VAL A 80 -0.96 6.57 9.88
CA VAL A 80 -1.24 5.57 10.91
C VAL A 80 0.04 4.80 11.25
N PRO A 81 0.31 4.49 12.53
CA PRO A 81 1.39 3.58 12.88
C PRO A 81 1.09 2.19 12.33
N VAL A 82 2.14 1.50 11.86
CA VAL A 82 2.06 0.14 11.33
C VAL A 82 3.17 -0.74 11.91
N SER A 83 2.91 -2.05 11.93
CA SER A 83 3.90 -3.08 12.20
C SER A 83 3.82 -4.11 11.09
N LEU A 84 4.97 -4.60 10.66
CA LEU A 84 5.10 -5.62 9.63
C LEU A 84 6.25 -6.57 10.00
N GLU A 85 5.91 -7.83 10.23
CA GLU A 85 6.82 -8.95 10.35
C GLU A 85 7.07 -9.54 8.97
N SER A 86 8.35 -9.72 8.66
CA SER A 86 8.82 -10.23 7.38
C SER A 86 9.85 -11.32 7.62
N GLU A 87 9.37 -12.56 7.65
CA GLU A 87 10.17 -13.75 7.95
C GLU A 87 11.08 -14.12 6.77
N THR A 88 10.54 -14.05 5.54
CA THR A 88 11.34 -14.27 4.33
C THR A 88 12.25 -13.09 4.00
N GLY A 89 11.91 -11.90 4.52
CA GLY A 89 12.58 -10.66 4.16
C GLY A 89 12.18 -10.16 2.77
N GLN A 90 11.10 -10.67 2.19
CA GLN A 90 10.62 -10.27 0.87
C GLN A 90 9.21 -9.69 0.98
N LEU A 91 9.09 -8.38 0.76
CA LEU A 91 7.79 -7.70 0.74
C LEU A 91 7.20 -7.69 -0.67
N VAL A 92 5.93 -8.07 -0.76
CA VAL A 92 5.16 -8.09 -2.00
C VAL A 92 4.14 -6.96 -1.96
N VAL A 93 4.12 -6.14 -3.02
CA VAL A 93 3.02 -5.19 -3.29
C VAL A 93 2.06 -5.87 -4.24
N ASN A 94 0.85 -6.19 -3.79
CA ASN A 94 -0.13 -6.98 -4.55
C ASN A 94 -1.38 -6.19 -4.93
N GLN A 95 -1.93 -6.52 -6.09
CA GLN A 95 -3.07 -5.86 -6.70
C GLN A 95 -4.33 -6.73 -6.65
N LEU A 96 -4.41 -7.63 -5.67
CA LEU A 96 -5.42 -8.67 -5.55
C LEU A 96 -5.58 -9.46 -6.87
N THR A 97 -6.59 -9.11 -7.66
CA THR A 97 -6.98 -9.80 -8.89
C THR A 97 -5.96 -9.69 -10.02
N PHE A 98 -5.04 -8.74 -9.97
CA PHE A 98 -4.04 -8.52 -11.03
C PHE A 98 -2.67 -9.13 -10.71
N GLY A 99 -2.52 -9.76 -9.53
CA GLY A 99 -1.25 -10.30 -9.06
C GLY A 99 -0.29 -9.22 -8.54
N PRO A 100 0.99 -9.56 -8.30
CA PRO A 100 1.96 -8.65 -7.72
C PRO A 100 2.32 -7.50 -8.66
N ALA A 101 2.19 -6.27 -8.17
CA ALA A 101 2.73 -5.05 -8.79
C ALA A 101 4.25 -4.96 -8.64
N GLY A 102 4.80 -5.58 -7.60
CA GLY A 102 6.16 -5.36 -7.19
C GLY A 102 6.61 -6.23 -6.04
N VAL A 103 7.92 -6.42 -5.95
CA VAL A 103 8.57 -7.17 -4.88
C VAL A 103 9.83 -6.41 -4.46
N MET A 104 10.09 -6.36 -3.16
CA MET A 104 11.25 -5.75 -2.55
C MET A 104 11.91 -6.71 -1.57
N ASP A 105 13.23 -6.91 -1.71
CA ASP A 105 14.02 -7.58 -0.68
C ASP A 105 14.41 -6.58 0.42
N LEU A 106 14.16 -6.96 1.67
CA LEU A 106 14.52 -6.21 2.85
C LEU A 106 16.01 -6.39 3.19
N PRO A 107 16.66 -5.38 3.81
CA PRO A 107 18.05 -5.51 4.25
C PRO A 107 18.27 -6.60 5.30
N ARG A 108 17.21 -6.99 6.02
CA ARG A 108 17.20 -7.99 7.09
C ARG A 108 15.80 -8.57 7.26
N THR A 109 15.70 -9.85 7.60
CA THR A 109 14.43 -10.46 8.03
C THR A 109 14.07 -9.99 9.44
N GLY A 110 12.79 -10.06 9.81
CA GLY A 110 12.32 -9.76 11.15
C GLY A 110 11.15 -8.77 11.20
N VAL A 111 10.97 -8.15 12.36
CA VAL A 111 9.86 -7.24 12.64
C VAL A 111 10.27 -5.79 12.42
N TYR A 112 9.43 -5.09 11.67
CA TYR A 112 9.54 -3.69 11.35
C TYR A 112 8.36 -2.92 11.92
N ASN A 113 8.64 -1.82 12.63
CA ASN A 113 7.63 -0.83 12.96
C ASN A 113 7.75 0.35 12.01
N GLY A 114 6.68 1.12 11.87
CA GLY A 114 6.71 2.26 10.99
C GLY A 114 5.47 3.11 11.03
N HIS A 115 5.36 3.95 10.02
CA HIS A 115 4.13 4.67 9.70
C HIS A 115 3.76 4.43 8.24
N ALA A 116 2.47 4.24 8.01
CA ALA A 116 1.88 4.43 6.71
C ALA A 116 1.36 5.86 6.59
N ALA A 117 1.64 6.52 5.48
CA ALA A 117 1.16 7.87 5.17
C ALA A 117 0.63 7.91 3.75
N TRP A 118 -0.43 8.68 3.51
CA TRP A 118 -1.04 8.82 2.19
C TRP A 118 -1.23 10.28 1.78
N SER A 119 -1.29 10.50 0.47
CA SER A 119 -1.54 11.80 -0.14
C SER A 119 -2.20 11.67 -1.51
N GLY A 120 -2.84 12.73 -1.99
CA GLY A 120 -3.49 12.77 -3.29
C GLY A 120 -4.74 11.88 -3.40
N ARG A 121 -5.25 11.32 -2.29
CA ARG A 121 -6.35 10.35 -2.30
C ARG A 121 -7.66 11.03 -2.65
N GLU A 122 -7.96 12.14 -2.00
CA GLU A 122 -9.19 12.91 -2.25
C GLU A 122 -9.15 13.61 -3.61
N ALA A 123 -8.00 14.17 -4.00
CA ALA A 123 -7.85 14.83 -5.29
C ALA A 123 -8.02 13.85 -6.47
N THR A 124 -7.39 12.68 -6.39
CA THR A 124 -7.50 11.64 -7.42
C THR A 124 -8.91 11.07 -7.50
N ALA A 125 -9.58 10.87 -6.35
CA ALA A 125 -10.97 10.44 -6.33
C ALA A 125 -11.93 11.49 -6.92
N GLY A 126 -11.70 12.78 -6.63
CA GLY A 126 -12.45 13.89 -7.23
C GLY A 126 -12.30 13.95 -8.75
N TYR A 127 -11.08 13.75 -9.25
CA TYR A 127 -10.81 13.65 -10.69
C TYR A 127 -11.51 12.44 -11.31
N TYR A 128 -11.38 11.26 -10.69
CA TYR A 128 -12.04 10.03 -11.14
C TYR A 128 -13.56 10.23 -11.29
N ASN A 129 -14.21 10.77 -10.26
CA ASN A 129 -15.66 11.00 -10.27
C ASN A 129 -16.06 11.99 -11.37
N THR A 130 -15.26 13.03 -11.60
CA THR A 130 -15.48 13.99 -12.69
C THR A 130 -15.37 13.33 -14.06
N CYS A 131 -14.37 12.47 -14.26
CA CYS A 131 -14.20 11.71 -15.49
C CYS A 131 -15.35 10.72 -15.74
N ILE A 132 -15.84 10.03 -14.69
CA ILE A 132 -17.00 9.13 -14.81
C ILE A 132 -18.26 9.89 -15.21
N GLN A 133 -18.53 11.03 -14.56
CA GLN A 133 -19.68 11.87 -14.91
C GLN A 133 -19.59 12.35 -16.36
N ARG A 134 -18.45 12.93 -16.73
CA ARG A 134 -18.22 13.46 -18.08
C ARG A 134 -18.27 12.36 -19.14
N GLY A 135 -17.68 11.20 -18.86
CA GLY A 135 -17.71 10.04 -19.77
C GLY A 135 -19.12 9.51 -20.00
N ALA A 136 -20.00 9.58 -19.00
CA ALA A 136 -21.41 9.25 -19.16
C ALA A 136 -22.16 10.30 -20.03
N GLU A 137 -21.90 11.59 -19.81
CA GLU A 137 -22.53 12.69 -20.56
C GLU A 137 -22.07 12.74 -22.03
N GLU A 138 -20.77 12.54 -22.27
CA GLU A 138 -20.15 12.61 -23.61
C GLU A 138 -20.06 11.24 -24.31
N GLN A 139 -20.55 10.17 -23.68
CA GLN A 139 -20.54 8.80 -24.21
C GLN A 139 -19.15 8.30 -24.59
N TRP A 140 -18.18 8.47 -23.68
CA TRP A 140 -16.81 8.03 -23.91
C TRP A 140 -16.71 6.51 -24.07
N ASP A 141 -15.84 6.10 -24.99
CA ASP A 141 -15.42 4.70 -25.10
C ASP A 141 -14.30 4.35 -24.09
N ALA A 142 -13.91 3.08 -24.07
CA ALA A 142 -12.87 2.58 -23.17
C ALA A 142 -11.50 3.23 -23.40
N GLU A 143 -11.18 3.64 -24.63
CA GLU A 143 -9.90 4.28 -24.96
C GLU A 143 -9.87 5.70 -24.39
N GLN A 144 -10.95 6.45 -24.55
CA GLN A 144 -11.12 7.78 -23.99
C GLN A 144 -11.08 7.76 -22.46
N ILE A 145 -11.74 6.79 -21.83
CA ILE A 145 -11.68 6.60 -20.37
C ILE A 145 -10.25 6.31 -19.91
N GLY A 146 -9.56 5.37 -20.56
CA GLY A 146 -8.17 5.03 -20.23
C GLY A 146 -7.17 6.16 -20.51
N ALA A 147 -7.44 7.01 -21.51
CA ALA A 147 -6.66 8.22 -21.76
C ALA A 147 -6.88 9.26 -20.66
N ALA A 148 -8.13 9.47 -20.21
CA ALA A 148 -8.45 10.39 -19.13
C ALA A 148 -7.78 9.98 -17.82
N TRP A 149 -7.78 8.69 -17.46
CA TRP A 149 -7.10 8.20 -16.26
C TRP A 149 -5.60 8.46 -16.29
N ARG A 150 -4.93 8.23 -17.42
CA ARG A 150 -3.49 8.53 -17.60
C ARG A 150 -3.16 10.03 -17.55
N GLN A 151 -4.15 10.89 -17.71
CA GLN A 151 -4.03 12.35 -17.64
C GLN A 151 -4.42 12.91 -16.27
N CYS A 152 -4.67 12.06 -15.26
CA CYS A 152 -4.94 12.49 -13.90
C CYS A 152 -3.81 13.44 -13.44
N PRO A 153 -4.12 14.69 -13.04
CA PRO A 153 -3.10 15.68 -12.69
C PRO A 153 -2.47 15.41 -11.32
N THR A 154 -3.05 14.49 -10.55
CA THR A 154 -2.58 14.07 -9.23
C THR A 154 -2.31 12.58 -9.22
N THR A 155 -1.38 12.17 -8.38
CA THR A 155 -1.12 10.76 -8.09
C THR A 155 -1.55 10.50 -6.66
N GLU A 156 -2.39 9.50 -6.47
CA GLU A 156 -2.66 8.96 -5.14
C GLU A 156 -1.45 8.12 -4.71
N GLN A 157 -0.90 8.41 -3.54
CA GLN A 157 0.35 7.83 -3.07
C GLN A 157 0.19 7.27 -1.66
N TYR A 158 0.82 6.13 -1.42
CA TYR A 158 0.98 5.49 -0.12
C TYR A 158 2.46 5.29 0.14
N SER A 159 2.92 5.75 1.29
CA SER A 159 4.30 5.57 1.75
C SER A 159 4.33 4.76 3.03
N LEU A 160 5.24 3.78 3.10
CA LEU A 160 5.55 2.98 4.28
C LEU A 160 6.97 3.33 4.72
N ASP A 161 7.10 4.10 5.78
CA ASP A 161 8.38 4.41 6.42
C ASP A 161 8.60 3.44 7.58
N LEU A 162 9.40 2.41 7.34
CA LEU A 162 9.63 1.28 8.23
C LEU A 162 11.04 1.29 8.82
N TRP A 163 11.20 0.78 10.04
CA TRP A 163 12.50 0.54 10.67
C TRP A 163 12.44 -0.77 11.46
N PHE A 164 13.55 -1.48 11.44
CA PHE A 164 13.69 -2.75 12.14
C PHE A 164 13.65 -2.57 13.65
N VAL A 165 13.03 -3.52 14.33
CA VAL A 165 12.86 -3.53 15.79
C VAL A 165 13.53 -4.75 16.39
N ARG A 166 13.26 -5.93 15.85
CA ARG A 166 13.75 -7.22 16.36
C ARG A 166 13.71 -8.30 15.28
N GLU A 167 14.42 -9.38 15.52
CA GLU A 167 14.29 -10.61 14.75
C GLU A 167 12.88 -11.21 14.96
N SER A 168 12.41 -11.98 13.99
CA SER A 168 11.19 -12.79 14.12
C SER A 168 11.39 -13.85 15.20
N GLU A 169 10.32 -14.15 15.93
CA GLU A 169 10.39 -15.28 16.86
C GLU A 169 10.38 -16.56 16.02
N PRO A 170 11.25 -17.55 16.30
CA PRO A 170 11.15 -18.82 15.62
C PRO A 170 9.75 -19.40 15.87
N GLU A 171 9.06 -19.86 14.82
CA GLU A 171 7.86 -20.67 15.01
C GLU A 171 8.27 -21.84 15.91
N ASP A 172 7.69 -21.91 17.12
CA ASP A 172 7.86 -23.09 17.96
C ASP A 172 7.34 -24.28 17.13
N ASP A 173 8.28 -25.13 16.69
CA ASP A 173 7.97 -26.42 16.08
C ASP A 173 6.93 -27.08 17.00
N TRP A 174 5.69 -27.20 16.53
CA TRP A 174 4.67 -27.96 17.22
C TRP A 174 5.15 -29.42 17.19
N ASP A 175 5.92 -29.80 18.21
CA ASP A 175 6.29 -31.17 18.50
C ASP A 175 4.99 -32.00 18.70
N GLU A 176 4.55 -32.69 17.65
CA GLU A 176 3.57 -33.77 17.72
C GLU A 176 4.21 -35.13 17.40
#